data_AF-A0A316E6H7-F1
#
_entry.id   AF-A0A316E6H7-F1
#
_cell.length_a   1.000
_cell.length_b   1.000
_cell.length_c   1.000
_cell.angle_alpha   90.00
_cell.angle_beta   90.00
_cell.angle_gamma   90.00
#
_symmetry.space_group_name_H-M   'P 1'
#
loop_
_entity.id
_entity.type
_entity.pdbx_description
1 polymer ?
#
loop_
_entity_poly.entity_id
_entity_poly.type
_entity_poly.pdbx_seq_one_letter_code
_entity_poly.pdbx_strand_id
1 'polypeptide(L)'
;MEKEFYNCDYCFKEFEPKRRRVQKFCSNSCRSKAHHAKNSTKNLSEPEKAQNDKPIVNKVEKMSLSGVGNSTAGTLLADGLKFLATSAENRSATKADIAYIASKIKRYHKIVNHPPNSQGAFPYFDLETNEIFYSFMPLNG
;
A
#
# COMPACT_ATOMS: atom_id res chain seq x y z
N MET A 1 3.99 45.89 -13.49
CA MET A 1 4.38 44.83 -14.44
C MET A 1 4.00 43.50 -13.80
N GLU A 2 3.05 42.76 -14.39
CA GLU A 2 2.70 41.42 -13.86
C GLU A 2 3.81 40.43 -14.23
N LYS A 3 4.24 39.61 -13.27
CA LYS A 3 5.19 38.53 -13.54
C LYS A 3 4.45 37.39 -14.22
N GLU A 4 4.95 36.93 -15.36
CA GLU A 4 4.43 35.77 -16.10
C GLU A 4 4.67 34.47 -15.33
N PHE A 5 5.85 34.34 -14.72
CA PHE A 5 6.25 33.17 -13.94
C PHE A 5 6.32 33.46 -12.43
N TYR A 6 5.89 32.47 -11.64
CA TYR A 6 5.88 32.50 -10.17
C TYR A 6 6.84 31.44 -9.65
N ASN A 7 7.44 31.67 -8.48
CA ASN A 7 8.29 30.69 -7.82
C ASN A 7 7.45 29.83 -6.88
N CYS A 8 7.62 28.50 -6.97
CA CYS A 8 6.94 27.57 -6.08
C CYS A 8 7.54 27.63 -4.66
N ASP A 9 6.71 27.83 -3.64
CA ASP A 9 7.13 27.90 -2.23
C ASP A 9 7.75 26.60 -1.68
N TYR A 10 7.66 25.49 -2.43
CA TYR A 10 8.20 24.20 -2.01
C TYR A 10 9.46 23.79 -2.77
N CYS A 11 9.40 23.79 -4.11
CA CYS A 11 10.51 23.32 -4.93
C CYS A 11 11.34 24.44 -5.55
N PHE A 12 10.97 25.71 -5.32
CA PHE A 12 11.65 26.91 -5.81
C PHE A 12 11.83 26.99 -7.33
N LYS A 13 11.11 26.15 -8.08
CA LYS A 13 11.06 26.20 -9.53
C LYS A 13 10.06 27.26 -9.99
N GLU A 14 10.41 27.92 -11.09
CA GLU A 14 9.52 28.80 -11.83
C GLU A 14 8.38 27.99 -12.46
N PHE A 15 7.16 28.51 -12.40
CA PHE A 15 5.99 27.91 -13.02
C PHE A 15 5.00 28.98 -13.48
N GLU A 16 4.21 28.64 -14.50
CA GLU A 16 3.11 29.46 -14.97
C GLU A 16 1.86 29.19 -14.10
N PRO A 17 1.31 30.20 -13.41
CA PRO A 17 0.15 29.99 -12.54
C PRO A 17 -1.14 29.87 -13.36
N LYS A 18 -1.95 28.84 -13.04
CA LYS A 18 -3.33 28.73 -13.55
C LYS A 18 -4.25 29.80 -12.95
N ARG A 19 -3.96 30.26 -11.73
CA ARG A 19 -4.65 31.37 -11.06
C ARG A 19 -3.64 32.40 -10.57
N ARG A 20 -3.56 33.54 -11.26
CA ARG A 20 -2.64 34.64 -10.95
C ARG A 20 -2.88 35.16 -9.53
N ARG A 21 -1.82 35.66 -8.87
CA ARG A 21 -1.78 36.25 -7.51
C ARG A 21 -2.15 35.32 -6.33
N VAL A 22 -2.81 34.19 -6.56
CA VAL A 22 -3.28 33.27 -5.49
C VAL A 22 -2.44 32.00 -5.41
N GLN A 23 -1.94 31.50 -6.54
CA GLN A 23 -1.28 30.19 -6.61
C GLN A 23 0.18 30.26 -6.11
N LYS A 24 0.46 29.56 -5.01
CA LYS A 24 1.80 29.50 -4.36
C LYS A 24 2.64 28.28 -4.76
N PHE A 25 2.01 27.25 -5.33
CA PHE A 25 2.64 25.98 -5.64
C PHE A 25 2.44 25.60 -7.11
N CYS A 26 3.46 25.02 -7.72
CA CYS A 26 3.41 24.56 -9.11
C CYS A 26 2.50 23.33 -9.30
N SER A 27 2.24 22.55 -8.25
CA SER A 27 1.46 21.30 -8.33
C SER A 27 0.82 20.92 -6.99
N ASN A 28 -0.20 20.05 -7.06
CA ASN A 28 -0.85 19.47 -5.86
C ASN A 28 0.13 18.67 -4.99
N SER A 29 1.12 18.01 -5.61
CA SER A 29 2.17 17.31 -4.87
C SER A 29 3.04 18.27 -4.07
N CYS A 30 3.46 19.41 -4.66
CA CYS A 30 4.20 20.45 -3.93
C CYS A 30 3.37 21.07 -2.80
N ARG A 31 2.08 21.30 -3.03
CA ARG A 31 1.16 21.80 -2.00
C ARG A 31 1.03 20.83 -0.82
N SER A 32 0.82 19.53 -1.11
CA SER A 32 0.70 18.49 -0.08
C SER A 32 2.02 18.31 0.69
N LYS A 33 3.16 18.20 0.00
CA LYS A 33 4.46 18.06 0.65
C LYS A 33 4.83 19.27 1.52
N ALA A 34 4.52 20.49 1.07
CA ALA A 34 4.71 21.68 1.88
C ALA A 34 3.86 21.69 3.16
N HIS A 35 2.62 21.19 3.10
CA HIS A 35 1.77 21.04 4.28
C HIS A 35 2.33 20.01 5.26
N HIS A 36 2.77 18.85 4.76
CA HIS A 36 3.40 17.82 5.61
C HIS A 36 4.70 18.31 6.25
N ALA A 37 5.55 19.02 5.51
CA ALA A 37 6.80 19.59 6.04
C ALA A 37 6.52 20.57 7.19
N LYS A 38 5.54 21.47 7.03
CA LYS A 38 5.12 22.43 8.07
C LYS A 38 4.54 21.77 9.32
N ASN A 39 3.92 20.62 9.18
CA ASN A 39 3.35 19.89 10.31
C ASN A 39 4.37 18.97 10.98
N SER A 40 5.36 18.47 10.23
CA SER A 40 6.48 17.72 10.79
C SER A 40 7.35 18.59 11.70
N THR A 41 7.55 19.87 11.36
CA THR A 41 8.34 20.80 12.20
C THR A 41 7.57 21.31 13.42
N LYS A 42 6.23 21.26 13.43
CA LYS A 42 5.40 21.69 14.57
C LYS A 42 5.41 20.72 15.75
N ASN A 43 5.83 19.46 15.54
CA ASN A 43 5.98 18.48 16.61
C ASN A 43 7.37 18.50 17.28
N LEU A 44 8.23 19.48 16.92
CA LEU A 44 9.46 19.79 17.65
C LEU A 44 9.22 21.09 18.43
N SER A 45 8.86 20.96 19.70
CA SER A 45 8.83 22.07 20.64
C SER A 45 10.26 22.47 21.04
N GLU A 46 10.55 23.75 20.79
CA GLU A 46 11.59 24.64 21.33
C GLU A 46 13.07 24.56 20.89
N PRO A 47 13.76 25.74 20.89
CA PRO A 47 14.92 26.00 20.06
C PRO A 47 16.22 26.11 20.89
N GLU A 48 17.25 25.35 20.55
CA GLU A 48 18.60 25.66 21.02
C GLU A 48 19.22 26.76 20.14
N LYS A 49 19.49 27.91 20.76
CA LYS A 49 20.35 28.96 20.21
C LYS A 49 21.81 28.53 20.32
N ALA A 50 22.57 28.62 19.22
CA ALA A 50 23.98 29.07 19.14
C ALA A 50 24.41 29.12 17.66
N GLN A 51 24.53 30.32 17.07
CA GLN A 51 25.78 31.02 16.75
C GLN A 51 26.58 30.46 15.55
N ASN A 52 26.61 31.28 14.49
CA ASN A 52 27.66 31.59 13.50
C ASN A 52 28.80 30.56 13.28
N ASP A 53 28.91 30.00 12.06
CA ASP A 53 29.81 30.46 10.97
C ASP A 53 29.88 29.43 9.82
N LYS A 54 30.03 29.92 8.58
CA LYS A 54 30.13 29.15 7.31
C LYS A 54 31.54 28.49 7.16
N PRO A 55 31.87 27.67 6.13
CA PRO A 55 31.06 27.09 5.03
C PRO A 55 31.26 25.56 4.78
N ILE A 56 30.21 24.97 4.18
CA ILE A 56 30.13 23.87 3.20
C ILE A 56 31.43 23.07 2.91
N VAL A 57 31.44 21.80 3.34
CA VAL A 57 32.08 20.69 2.60
C VAL A 57 31.06 19.55 2.53
N ASN A 58 30.73 19.15 1.30
CA ASN A 58 29.73 18.14 0.97
C ASN A 58 30.01 16.79 1.63
N LYS A 59 29.42 16.52 2.80
CA LYS A 59 29.16 15.15 3.22
C LYS A 59 27.96 14.68 2.42
N VAL A 60 28.20 13.74 1.51
CA VAL A 60 27.20 12.84 0.94
C VAL A 60 26.16 12.59 2.03
N GLU A 61 24.92 13.02 1.79
CA GLU A 61 23.79 12.75 2.67
C GLU A 61 23.70 11.23 2.81
N LYS A 62 24.36 10.70 3.85
CA LYS A 62 23.97 9.44 4.45
C LYS A 62 22.52 9.71 4.82
N MET A 63 21.58 9.21 4.02
CA MET A 63 20.18 9.13 4.43
C MET A 63 20.21 8.68 5.88
N SER A 64 19.75 9.57 6.75
CA SER A 64 20.03 9.47 8.16
C SER A 64 19.56 8.10 8.63
N LEU A 65 20.49 7.31 9.18
CA LEU A 65 20.16 6.05 9.84
C LEU A 65 19.06 6.26 10.90
N SER A 66 19.00 7.47 11.47
CA SER A 66 17.95 7.97 12.36
C SER A 66 16.59 8.24 11.68
N GLY A 67 16.56 8.62 10.40
CA GLY A 67 15.33 8.81 9.62
C GLY A 67 14.71 7.50 9.14
N VAL A 68 15.53 6.50 8.81
CA VAL A 68 15.08 5.14 8.44
C VAL A 68 14.75 4.32 9.70
N GLY A 69 15.53 4.47 10.78
CA GLY A 69 15.33 3.71 12.02
C GLY A 69 13.99 4.03 12.71
N ASN A 70 13.63 5.30 12.85
CA ASN A 70 12.39 5.69 13.53
C ASN A 70 11.13 5.50 12.68
N SER A 71 11.23 5.67 11.35
CA SER A 71 10.09 5.43 10.45
C SER A 71 9.80 3.94 10.26
N THR A 72 10.84 3.10 10.19
CA THR A 72 10.68 1.64 10.11
C THR A 72 10.17 1.07 11.45
N ALA A 73 10.71 1.53 12.59
CA ALA A 73 10.21 1.11 13.90
C ALA A 73 8.76 1.57 14.14
N GLY A 74 8.42 2.81 13.76
CA GLY A 74 7.07 3.35 13.91
C GLY A 74 6.02 2.64 13.05
N THR A 75 6.36 2.24 11.83
CA THR A 75 5.45 1.48 10.94
C THR A 75 5.23 0.06 11.45
N LEU A 76 6.28 -0.64 11.89
CA LEU A 76 6.16 -1.98 12.50
C LEU A 76 5.30 -1.95 13.77
N LEU A 77 5.47 -0.94 14.64
CA LEU A 77 4.63 -0.77 15.83
C LEU A 77 3.18 -0.46 15.48
N ALA A 78 2.93 0.45 14.54
CA ALA A 78 1.58 0.82 14.13
C ALA A 78 0.84 -0.36 13.47
N ASP A 79 1.52 -1.15 12.64
CA ASP A 79 0.93 -2.32 12.00
C ASP A 79 0.72 -3.46 12.99
N GLY A 80 1.60 -3.63 13.98
CA GLY A 80 1.38 -4.55 15.11
C GLY A 80 0.16 -4.18 15.95
N LEU A 81 -0.01 -2.90 16.29
CA LEU A 81 -1.20 -2.41 17.01
C LEU A 81 -2.49 -2.60 16.19
N LYS A 82 -2.46 -2.28 14.89
CA LYS A 82 -3.60 -2.53 13.99
C LYS A 82 -3.97 -4.00 13.95
N PHE A 83 -2.99 -4.90 13.85
CA PHE A 83 -3.23 -6.34 13.84
C PHE A 83 -3.92 -6.83 15.13
N LEU A 84 -3.49 -6.35 16.29
CA LEU A 84 -4.11 -6.69 17.59
C LEU A 84 -5.51 -6.10 17.75
N ALA A 85 -5.73 -4.86 17.28
CA ALA A 85 -7.00 -4.15 17.40
C ALA A 85 -8.04 -4.56 16.33
N THR A 86 -7.62 -5.23 15.26
CA THR A 86 -8.53 -5.70 14.19
C THR A 86 -9.14 -7.04 14.57
N SER A 87 -10.47 -7.15 14.48
CA SER A 87 -11.20 -8.40 14.69
C SER A 87 -10.78 -9.46 13.67
N ALA A 88 -10.81 -10.74 14.05
CA ALA A 88 -10.29 -11.83 13.22
C ALA A 88 -10.86 -11.86 11.79
N GLU A 89 -12.14 -11.52 11.63
CA GLU A 89 -12.85 -11.47 10.34
C GLU A 89 -12.37 -10.35 9.42
N ASN A 90 -11.83 -9.26 9.99
CA ASN A 90 -11.32 -8.11 9.24
C ASN A 90 -9.80 -8.16 9.03
N ARG A 91 -9.14 -9.22 9.50
CA ARG A 91 -7.70 -9.40 9.29
C ARG A 91 -7.44 -9.82 7.84
N SER A 92 -6.36 -9.29 7.28
CA SER A 92 -5.84 -9.76 6.00
C SER A 92 -5.43 -11.23 6.11
N ALA A 93 -5.73 -12.01 5.07
CA ALA A 93 -5.39 -13.42 5.02
C ALA A 93 -3.87 -13.62 5.11
N THR A 94 -3.43 -14.52 6.00
CA THR A 94 -2.03 -14.89 6.12
C THR A 94 -1.67 -15.95 5.06
N LYS A 95 -0.36 -16.14 4.83
CA LYS A 95 0.11 -17.23 3.96
C LYS A 95 -0.36 -18.60 4.44
N ALA A 96 -0.47 -18.80 5.76
CA ALA A 96 -0.96 -20.03 6.35
C ALA A 96 -2.45 -20.24 6.03
N ASP A 97 -3.26 -19.19 6.09
CA ASP A 97 -4.67 -19.25 5.72
C ASP A 97 -4.84 -19.61 4.24
N ILE A 98 -4.03 -19.01 3.36
CA ILE A 98 -4.05 -19.31 1.92
C ILE A 98 -3.64 -20.77 1.67
N ALA A 99 -2.58 -21.26 2.33
CA ALA A 99 -2.14 -22.64 2.20
C ALA A 99 -3.19 -23.62 2.74
N TYR A 100 -3.85 -23.28 3.85
CA TYR A 100 -4.95 -24.05 4.41
C TYR A 100 -6.12 -24.13 3.43
N ILE A 101 -6.58 -23.00 2.89
CA ILE A 101 -7.66 -22.95 1.90
C ILE A 101 -7.28 -23.77 0.67
N ALA A 102 -6.05 -23.60 0.15
CA ALA A 102 -5.56 -24.37 -0.99
C ALA A 102 -5.60 -25.88 -0.73
N SER A 103 -5.22 -26.33 0.48
CA SER A 103 -5.30 -27.74 0.87
C SER A 103 -6.73 -28.31 0.98
N LYS A 104 -7.75 -27.43 1.06
CA LYS A 104 -9.15 -27.84 1.16
C LYS A 104 -9.85 -27.88 -0.20
N ILE A 105 -9.29 -27.24 -1.22
CA ILE A 105 -9.84 -27.26 -2.58
C ILE A 105 -9.52 -28.62 -3.19
N LYS A 106 -10.58 -29.39 -3.44
CA LYS A 106 -10.53 -30.67 -4.14
C LYS A 106 -10.46 -30.44 -5.64
N ARG A 107 -9.82 -31.33 -6.39
CA ARG A 107 -9.83 -31.25 -7.86
C ARG A 107 -11.23 -31.45 -8.43
N TYR A 108 -11.95 -32.45 -7.93
CA TYR A 108 -13.24 -32.87 -8.47
C TYR A 108 -14.42 -32.37 -7.64
N HIS A 109 -15.38 -31.71 -8.29
CA HIS A 109 -16.58 -31.17 -7.65
C HIS A 109 -17.85 -31.73 -8.25
N LYS A 110 -18.71 -32.38 -7.44
CA LYS A 110 -19.98 -32.93 -7.92
C LYS A 110 -20.93 -31.82 -8.39
N ILE A 111 -21.46 -31.96 -9.59
CA ILE A 111 -22.44 -31.03 -10.15
C ILE A 111 -23.83 -31.50 -9.74
N VAL A 112 -24.41 -30.88 -8.71
CA VAL A 112 -25.69 -31.31 -8.13
C VAL A 112 -26.91 -30.93 -8.98
N ASN A 113 -26.77 -29.94 -9.84
CA ASN A 113 -27.83 -29.44 -10.73
C ASN A 113 -27.83 -30.09 -12.12
N HIS A 114 -27.03 -31.15 -12.34
CA HIS A 114 -26.97 -31.86 -13.61
C HIS A 114 -27.38 -33.32 -13.42
N PRO A 115 -28.27 -33.87 -14.28
CA PRO A 115 -28.71 -35.25 -14.14
C PRO A 115 -27.57 -36.24 -14.43
N PRO A 116 -27.69 -37.50 -13.95
CA PRO A 116 -26.80 -38.57 -14.35
C PRO A 116 -26.83 -38.80 -15.86
N ASN A 117 -25.76 -39.37 -16.42
CA ASN A 117 -25.73 -39.77 -17.83
C ASN A 117 -26.65 -40.98 -18.10
N SER A 118 -26.73 -41.42 -19.35
CA SER A 118 -27.54 -42.58 -19.77
C SER A 118 -27.18 -43.89 -19.06
N GLN A 119 -26.00 -43.97 -18.43
CA GLN A 119 -25.54 -45.12 -17.65
C GLN A 119 -25.77 -44.96 -16.14
N GLY A 120 -26.27 -43.81 -15.69
CA GLY A 120 -26.52 -43.51 -14.27
C GLY A 120 -25.30 -42.96 -13.51
N ALA A 121 -24.19 -42.64 -14.19
CA ALA A 121 -23.03 -42.02 -13.56
C ALA A 121 -23.27 -40.54 -13.28
N PHE A 122 -22.73 -40.03 -12.16
CA PHE A 122 -22.90 -38.64 -11.75
C PHE A 122 -21.83 -37.73 -12.38
N PRO A 123 -22.20 -36.48 -12.73
CA PRO A 123 -21.27 -35.50 -13.27
C PRO A 123 -20.42 -34.84 -12.17
N TYR A 124 -19.12 -34.67 -12.47
CA TYR A 124 -18.13 -33.97 -11.67
C TYR A 124 -17.39 -32.96 -12.56
N PHE A 125 -17.14 -31.75 -12.05
CA PHE A 125 -16.30 -30.76 -12.69
C PHE A 125 -14.84 -30.95 -12.25
N ASP A 126 -13.92 -31.05 -13.21
CA ASP A 126 -12.48 -31.10 -12.97
C ASP A 126 -11.89 -29.68 -13.05
N LEU A 127 -11.33 -29.19 -11.93
CA LEU A 127 -10.70 -27.87 -11.88
C LEU A 127 -9.38 -27.75 -12.68
N GLU A 128 -8.72 -28.85 -13.03
CA GLU A 128 -7.47 -28.81 -13.80
C GLU A 128 -7.73 -28.73 -15.30
N THR A 129 -8.64 -29.57 -15.82
CA THR A 129 -8.95 -29.62 -17.26
C THR A 129 -10.10 -28.71 -17.65
N ASN A 130 -10.90 -28.24 -16.69
CA ASN A 130 -12.15 -27.50 -16.89
C ASN A 130 -13.20 -28.30 -17.68
N GLU A 131 -13.19 -29.63 -17.55
CA GLU A 131 -14.12 -30.54 -18.23
C GLU A 131 -15.08 -31.22 -17.25
N ILE A 132 -16.16 -31.77 -17.79
CA ILE A 132 -17.14 -32.55 -17.03
C ILE A 132 -16.82 -34.04 -17.19
N PHE A 133 -16.52 -34.71 -16.09
CA PHE A 133 -16.27 -36.14 -16.02
C PHE A 133 -17.43 -36.87 -15.33
N TYR A 134 -17.74 -38.09 -15.77
CA TYR A 134 -18.81 -38.91 -15.19
C TYR A 134 -18.26 -40.09 -14.40
N SER A 135 -18.67 -40.23 -13.14
CA SER A 135 -18.25 -41.33 -12.27
C SER A 135 -19.42 -41.86 -11.43
N PHE A 136 -19.42 -43.18 -11.22
CA PHE A 136 -20.33 -43.83 -10.26
C PHE A 136 -19.85 -43.68 -8.82
N MET A 137 -18.53 -43.57 -8.62
CA MET A 137 -17.90 -43.43 -7.31
C MET A 137 -17.53 -41.98 -7.01
N PRO A 138 -17.58 -41.57 -5.74
CA PRO A 138 -17.10 -40.25 -5.34
C PRO A 138 -15.61 -40.11 -5.70
N LEU A 139 -15.29 -39.12 -6.51
CA LEU A 139 -13.91 -38.79 -6.85
C LEU A 139 -13.28 -38.05 -5.67
N ASN A 140 -12.22 -38.65 -5.12
CA ASN A 140 -11.36 -38.01 -4.14
C ASN A 140 -10.10 -37.55 -4.89
N GLY A 141 -9.96 -36.25 -5.07
CA GLY A 141 -8.79 -35.58 -5.62
C GLY A 141 -8.75 -34.18 -5.05
#